data_AF-A0A7S2JNX0-F1
#
_entry.id   AF-A0A7S2JNX0-F1
#
_cell.length_a   1.000
_cell.length_b   1.000
_cell.length_c   1.000
_cell.angle_alpha   90.00
_cell.angle_beta   90.00
_cell.angle_gamma   90.00
#
_symmetry.space_group_name_H-M   'P 1'
#
loop_
_entity.id
_entity.type
_entity.pdbx_description
1 polymer ?
#
loop_
_entity_poly.entity_id
_entity_poly.type
_entity_poly.pdbx_seq_one_letter_code
_entity_poly.pdbx_strand_id
1 'polypeptide(L)'
;MDPELREAIDECVRVDLASLDPAPRAEALRRVVGALRAQKAQLLDLVLYLEPALNNSSNPQGRRQAIQFLADCLKDPSADLRLNFKHVETFANFFSNKLSDWQCVEGCVTGLQALLSQSAPQLRTLKADDGGSMVAHIARTLFKAVHAPSHTQQVRKCVLDLVRCLLEQWGPEVAALGEALGEGVLSVTEEERDPRNLLLAFAISK
;
A
#
# COMPACT_ATOMS: atom_id res chain seq x y z
N MET A 1 17.32 5.23 16.70
CA MET A 1 15.88 5.16 17.06
C MET A 1 15.76 4.85 18.54
N ASP A 2 14.88 5.60 19.21
CA ASP A 2 14.59 5.49 20.64
C ASP A 2 14.04 4.10 21.03
N PRO A 3 14.40 3.52 22.20
CA PRO A 3 13.93 2.20 22.62
C PRO A 3 12.41 2.08 22.76
N GLU A 4 11.72 3.12 23.29
CA GLU A 4 10.25 3.09 23.41
C GLU A 4 9.58 3.05 22.03
N LEU A 5 10.16 3.75 21.05
CA LEU A 5 9.68 3.70 19.67
C LEU A 5 9.90 2.34 19.02
N ARG A 6 11.02 1.66 19.31
CA ARG A 6 11.26 0.28 18.86
C ARG A 6 10.22 -0.68 19.41
N GLU A 7 9.95 -0.60 20.71
CA GLU A 7 8.94 -1.43 21.37
C GLU A 7 7.55 -1.21 20.77
N ALA A 8 7.17 0.06 20.51
CA ALA A 8 5.90 0.38 19.86
C ALA A 8 5.83 -0.18 18.42
N ILE A 9 6.93 -0.16 17.66
CA ILE A 9 6.98 -0.78 16.33
C ILE A 9 6.82 -2.29 16.44
N ASP A 10 7.56 -2.94 17.36
CA ASP A 10 7.50 -4.38 17.59
C ASP A 10 6.09 -4.84 18.00
N GLU A 11 5.39 -4.04 18.80
CA GLU A 11 3.99 -4.27 19.17
C GLU A 11 3.05 -4.14 17.97
N CYS A 12 3.31 -3.21 17.05
CA CYS A 12 2.52 -3.06 15.83
C CYS A 12 2.65 -4.24 14.85
N VAL A 13 3.85 -4.83 14.79
CA VAL A 13 4.19 -5.91 13.85
C VAL A 13 4.10 -7.31 14.49
N ARG A 14 3.73 -7.40 15.76
CA ARG A 14 3.63 -8.66 16.49
C ARG A 14 2.62 -9.58 15.81
N VAL A 15 3.07 -10.82 15.56
CA VAL A 15 2.24 -11.87 14.97
C VAL A 15 1.50 -12.60 16.10
N ASP A 16 0.59 -11.93 16.79
CA ASP A 16 -0.30 -12.61 17.74
C ASP A 16 -1.69 -12.76 17.13
N LEU A 17 -1.90 -13.92 16.50
CA LEU A 17 -3.20 -14.40 16.01
C LEU A 17 -4.26 -14.53 17.13
N ALA A 18 -3.86 -14.38 18.40
CA ALA A 18 -4.71 -14.57 19.58
C ALA A 18 -5.26 -13.28 20.20
N SER A 19 -4.73 -12.10 19.82
CA SER A 19 -5.24 -10.83 20.34
C SER A 19 -6.50 -10.42 19.58
N LEU A 20 -7.67 -10.80 20.10
CA LEU A 20 -8.96 -10.27 19.62
C LEU A 20 -9.11 -8.77 19.92
N ASP A 21 -8.27 -8.22 20.79
CA ASP A 21 -8.27 -6.81 21.13
C ASP A 21 -7.35 -6.02 20.18
N PRO A 22 -7.88 -5.13 19.33
CA PRO A 22 -7.08 -4.25 18.49
C PRO A 22 -6.49 -3.06 19.25
N ALA A 23 -6.91 -2.80 20.50
CA ALA A 23 -6.53 -1.61 21.25
C ALA A 23 -5.01 -1.47 21.50
N PRO A 24 -4.26 -2.53 21.88
CA PRO A 24 -2.82 -2.42 22.10
C PRO A 24 -2.06 -2.00 20.83
N ARG A 25 -2.39 -2.64 19.70
CA ARG A 25 -1.83 -2.28 18.38
C ARG A 25 -2.19 -0.85 18.00
N ALA A 26 -3.44 -0.43 18.19
CA ALA A 26 -3.88 0.92 17.87
C ALA A 26 -3.13 1.97 18.72
N GLU A 27 -2.92 1.69 20.01
CA GLU A 27 -2.15 2.57 20.88
C GLU A 27 -0.67 2.64 20.50
N ALA A 28 -0.06 1.49 20.15
CA ALA A 28 1.30 1.44 19.63
C ALA A 28 1.44 2.25 18.34
N LEU A 29 0.49 2.10 17.40
CA LEU A 29 0.47 2.87 16.16
C LEU A 29 0.36 4.38 16.44
N ARG A 30 -0.52 4.79 17.36
CA ARG A 30 -0.65 6.20 17.77
C ARG A 30 0.66 6.77 18.32
N ARG A 31 1.39 6.00 19.13
CA ARG A 31 2.72 6.39 19.64
C ARG A 31 3.73 6.59 18.51
N VAL A 32 3.78 5.66 17.55
CA VAL A 32 4.65 5.77 16.37
C VAL A 32 4.29 6.99 15.52
N VAL A 33 3.00 7.14 15.19
CA VAL A 33 2.50 8.27 14.39
C VAL A 33 2.77 9.61 15.10
N GLY A 34 2.62 9.66 16.42
CA GLY A 34 3.01 10.80 17.23
C GLY A 34 4.50 11.14 17.13
N ALA A 35 5.37 10.13 17.13
CA ALA A 35 6.81 10.32 16.95
C ALA A 35 7.17 10.83 15.54
N LEU A 36 6.49 10.32 14.50
CA LEU A 36 6.62 10.78 13.11
C LEU A 36 6.20 12.26 12.98
N ARG A 37 5.02 12.60 13.51
CA ARG A 37 4.50 13.98 13.51
C ARG A 37 5.42 14.93 14.25
N ALA A 38 5.96 14.50 15.38
CA ALA A 38 6.92 15.28 16.17
C ALA A 38 8.33 15.32 15.57
N GLN A 39 8.55 14.71 14.39
CA GLN A 39 9.84 14.60 13.71
C GLN A 39 10.94 13.96 14.57
N LYS A 40 10.55 13.12 15.54
CA LYS A 40 11.48 12.32 16.36
C LYS A 40 11.97 11.07 15.61
N ALA A 41 11.27 10.70 14.53
CA ALA A 41 11.66 9.69 13.57
C ALA A 41 11.12 10.09 12.19
N GLN A 42 11.76 9.58 11.13
CA GLN A 42 11.29 9.66 9.76
C GLN A 42 10.80 8.30 9.29
N LEU A 43 9.89 8.25 8.32
CA LEU A 43 9.37 6.99 7.80
C LEU A 43 10.48 6.04 7.31
N LEU A 44 11.59 6.58 6.81
CA LEU A 44 12.77 5.81 6.41
C LEU A 44 13.44 5.10 7.60
N ASP A 45 13.46 5.71 8.80
CA ASP A 45 14.01 5.07 10.01
C ASP A 45 13.23 3.80 10.36
N LEU A 46 11.91 3.80 10.16
CA LEU A 46 11.06 2.64 10.37
C LEU A 46 11.36 1.55 9.35
N VAL A 47 11.53 1.92 8.07
CA VAL A 47 11.91 0.96 7.02
C VAL A 47 13.25 0.30 7.33
N LEU A 48 14.24 1.08 7.75
CA LEU A 48 15.56 0.57 8.14
C LEU A 48 15.48 -0.35 9.35
N TYR A 49 14.67 -0.01 10.35
CA TYR A 49 14.47 -0.88 11.51
C TYR A 49 13.74 -2.18 11.15
N LEU A 50 12.77 -2.11 10.26
CA LEU A 50 11.96 -3.25 9.81
C LEU A 50 12.64 -4.11 8.75
N GLU A 51 13.83 -3.74 8.26
CA GLU A 51 14.57 -4.47 7.22
C GLU A 51 14.64 -5.99 7.48
N PRO A 52 14.97 -6.46 8.70
CA PRO A 52 15.00 -7.89 8.99
C PRO A 52 13.62 -8.56 8.83
N ALA A 53 12.55 -7.89 9.26
CA ALA A 53 11.19 -8.39 9.13
C ALA A 53 10.73 -8.40 7.66
N LEU A 54 11.02 -7.32 6.91
CA LEU A 54 10.62 -7.11 5.52
C LEU A 54 11.28 -8.08 4.53
N ASN A 55 12.46 -8.61 4.89
CA ASN A 55 13.26 -9.51 4.05
C ASN A 55 13.29 -10.95 4.54
N ASN A 56 12.58 -11.27 5.63
CA ASN A 56 12.53 -12.63 6.16
C ASN A 56 11.65 -13.55 5.30
N SER A 57 12.24 -14.26 4.34
CA SER A 57 11.55 -15.21 3.45
C SER A 57 10.83 -16.33 4.23
N SER A 58 11.38 -16.75 5.37
CA SER A 58 10.82 -17.80 6.24
C SER A 58 9.65 -17.34 7.10
N ASN A 59 9.38 -16.03 7.20
CA ASN A 59 8.26 -15.48 7.97
C ASN A 59 7.33 -14.59 7.11
N PRO A 60 6.48 -15.19 6.25
CA PRO A 60 5.52 -14.45 5.43
C PRO A 60 4.57 -13.54 6.23
N GLN A 61 4.12 -13.98 7.42
CA GLN A 61 3.23 -13.19 8.25
C GLN A 61 3.93 -11.95 8.83
N GLY A 62 5.19 -12.08 9.26
CA GLY A 62 6.00 -10.94 9.71
C GLY A 62 6.20 -9.91 8.60
N ARG A 63 6.45 -10.36 7.36
CA ARG A 63 6.52 -9.46 6.20
C ARG A 63 5.21 -8.72 5.96
N ARG A 64 4.08 -9.45 5.96
CA ARG A 64 2.75 -8.86 5.82
C ARG A 64 2.50 -7.79 6.86
N GLN A 65 2.77 -8.06 8.14
CA GLN A 65 2.54 -7.11 9.23
C GLN A 65 3.44 -5.88 9.13
N ALA A 66 4.71 -6.05 8.77
CA ALA A 66 5.63 -4.93 8.58
C ALA A 66 5.18 -4.02 7.41
N ILE A 67 4.76 -4.61 6.28
CA ILE A 67 4.23 -3.84 5.14
C ILE A 67 2.93 -3.14 5.51
N GLN A 68 2.00 -3.82 6.18
CA GLN A 68 0.74 -3.23 6.61
C GLN A 68 0.97 -2.08 7.59
N PHE A 69 1.89 -2.23 8.53
CA PHE A 69 2.24 -1.18 9.49
C PHE A 69 2.80 0.07 8.82
N LEU A 70 3.69 -0.07 7.82
CA LEU A 70 4.19 1.07 7.04
C LEU A 70 3.05 1.78 6.28
N ALA A 71 2.13 0.99 5.70
CA ALA A 71 0.96 1.53 5.03
C ALA A 71 0.00 2.25 5.99
N ASP A 72 -0.20 1.72 7.20
CA ASP A 72 -1.01 2.35 8.24
C ASP A 72 -0.42 3.70 8.68
N CYS A 73 0.91 3.77 8.86
CA CYS A 73 1.60 5.03 9.17
C CYS A 73 1.43 6.07 8.07
N LEU A 74 1.48 5.66 6.80
CA LEU A 74 1.25 6.55 5.66
C LEU A 74 -0.21 7.00 5.57
N LYS A 75 -1.16 6.10 5.85
CA LYS A 75 -2.59 6.36 5.74
C LYS A 75 -3.11 7.24 6.87
N ASP A 76 -2.48 7.24 8.04
CA ASP A 76 -2.92 8.00 9.19
C ASP A 76 -2.83 9.52 8.93
N PRO A 77 -3.96 10.25 8.87
CA PRO A 77 -3.96 11.67 8.55
C PRO A 77 -3.31 12.53 9.66
N SER A 78 -3.18 11.99 10.88
CA SER A 78 -2.56 12.70 12.00
C SER A 78 -1.02 12.69 11.94
N ALA A 79 -0.44 11.85 11.08
CA ALA A 79 1.01 11.76 10.91
C ALA A 79 1.62 13.02 10.28
N ASP A 80 0.85 13.80 9.50
CA ASP A 80 1.29 15.02 8.79
C ASP A 80 2.65 14.81 8.09
N LEU A 81 2.78 13.68 7.39
CA LEU A 81 4.05 13.27 6.78
C LEU A 81 4.40 14.20 5.63
N ARG A 82 5.42 15.03 5.83
CA ARG A 82 5.97 15.89 4.77
C ARG A 82 6.88 15.08 3.85
N LEU A 83 6.28 14.28 2.97
CA LEU A 83 7.02 13.50 1.98
C LEU A 83 7.50 14.40 0.83
N ASN A 84 8.82 14.45 0.64
CA ASN A 84 9.42 15.07 -0.54
C ASN A 84 9.34 14.12 -1.75
N PHE A 85 9.72 14.61 -2.93
CA PHE A 85 9.73 13.83 -4.16
C PHE A 85 10.46 12.49 -4.04
N LYS A 86 11.63 12.47 -3.38
CA LYS A 86 12.42 11.25 -3.24
C LYS A 86 11.75 10.22 -2.33
N HIS A 87 11.10 10.68 -1.26
CA HIS A 87 10.30 9.81 -0.39
C HIS A 87 9.15 9.19 -1.16
N VAL A 88 8.36 10.00 -1.88
CA VAL A 88 7.22 9.51 -2.67
C VAL A 88 7.67 8.49 -3.72
N GLU A 89 8.75 8.77 -4.45
CA GLU A 89 9.34 7.84 -5.42
C GLU A 89 9.76 6.52 -4.77
N THR A 90 10.47 6.61 -3.63
CA THR A 90 10.98 5.44 -2.92
C THR A 90 9.84 4.56 -2.41
N PHE A 91 8.80 5.15 -1.80
CA PHE A 91 7.65 4.39 -1.30
C PHE A 91 6.76 3.86 -2.43
N ALA A 92 6.58 4.61 -3.52
CA ALA A 92 5.85 4.12 -4.70
C ALA A 92 6.52 2.88 -5.29
N ASN A 93 7.84 2.92 -5.48
CA ASN A 93 8.62 1.77 -5.96
C ASN A 93 8.62 0.62 -4.94
N PHE A 94 8.78 0.92 -3.66
CA PHE A 94 8.79 -0.09 -2.59
C PHE A 94 7.49 -0.90 -2.55
N PHE A 95 6.32 -0.24 -2.48
CA PHE A 95 5.04 -0.94 -2.45
C PHE A 95 4.75 -1.64 -3.78
N SER A 96 5.08 -1.02 -4.92
CA SER A 96 4.89 -1.64 -6.24
C SER A 96 5.69 -2.95 -6.35
N ASN A 97 6.96 -2.96 -5.94
CA ASN A 97 7.80 -4.15 -5.97
C ASN A 97 7.27 -5.26 -5.04
N LYS A 98 6.74 -4.89 -3.88
CA LYS A 98 6.18 -5.83 -2.90
C LYS A 98 4.80 -6.36 -3.28
N LEU A 99 4.14 -5.88 -4.34
CA LEU A 99 2.91 -6.49 -4.87
C LEU A 99 3.11 -7.94 -5.36
N SER A 100 4.34 -8.30 -5.73
CA SER A 100 4.70 -9.67 -6.10
C SER A 100 4.76 -10.65 -4.91
N ASP A 101 4.79 -10.13 -3.67
CA ASP A 101 4.64 -10.96 -2.48
C ASP A 101 3.16 -11.08 -2.14
N TRP A 102 2.61 -12.27 -2.42
CA TRP A 102 1.22 -12.64 -2.21
C TRP A 102 0.65 -12.19 -0.85
N GLN A 103 1.43 -12.31 0.24
CA GLN A 103 0.94 -11.98 1.57
C GLN A 103 0.94 -10.47 1.86
N CYS A 104 1.69 -9.69 1.08
CA CYS A 104 1.86 -8.26 1.29
C CYS A 104 0.87 -7.40 0.50
N VAL A 105 0.11 -7.99 -0.44
CA VAL A 105 -0.78 -7.27 -1.38
C VAL A 105 -1.68 -6.27 -0.68
N GLU A 106 -2.33 -6.65 0.43
CA GLU A 106 -3.23 -5.75 1.18
C GLU A 106 -2.53 -4.47 1.66
N GLY A 107 -1.37 -4.62 2.29
CA GLY A 107 -0.59 -3.50 2.80
C GLY A 107 0.01 -2.68 1.65
N CYS A 108 0.47 -3.32 0.57
CA CYS A 108 0.96 -2.63 -0.61
C CYS A 108 -0.11 -1.75 -1.26
N VAL A 109 -1.30 -2.31 -1.48
CA VAL A 109 -2.43 -1.56 -2.04
C VAL A 109 -2.83 -0.41 -1.12
N THR A 110 -2.88 -0.63 0.19
CA THR A 110 -3.17 0.41 1.18
C THR A 110 -2.14 1.55 1.14
N GLY A 111 -0.85 1.21 1.08
CA GLY A 111 0.24 2.19 1.00
C GLY A 111 0.20 2.99 -0.30
N LEU A 112 -0.05 2.34 -1.43
CA LEU A 112 -0.20 3.00 -2.73
C LEU A 112 -1.41 3.94 -2.76
N GLN A 113 -2.55 3.56 -2.18
CA GLN A 113 -3.71 4.44 -2.03
C GLN A 113 -3.40 5.67 -1.16
N ALA A 114 -2.65 5.49 -0.07
CA ALA A 114 -2.21 6.60 0.77
C ALA A 114 -1.32 7.58 -0.02
N LEU A 115 -0.37 7.07 -0.81
CA LEU A 115 0.48 7.92 -1.66
C LEU A 115 -0.33 8.65 -2.74
N LEU A 116 -1.23 7.95 -3.45
CA LEU A 116 -2.08 8.53 -4.47
C LEU A 116 -2.98 9.64 -3.91
N SER A 117 -3.49 9.49 -2.70
CA SER A 117 -4.35 10.51 -2.08
C SER A 117 -3.56 11.70 -1.51
N GLN A 118 -2.43 11.46 -0.85
CA GLN A 118 -1.72 12.49 -0.08
C GLN A 118 -0.57 13.16 -0.85
N SER A 119 -0.01 12.49 -1.87
CA SER A 119 1.16 12.96 -2.62
C SER A 119 0.83 13.21 -4.10
N ALA A 120 -0.42 13.60 -4.38
CA ALA A 120 -0.90 13.76 -5.75
C ALA A 120 -0.08 14.77 -6.59
N PRO A 121 0.33 15.95 -6.07
CA PRO A 121 1.16 16.89 -6.84
C PRO A 121 2.51 16.29 -7.28
N GLN A 122 3.15 15.51 -6.41
CA GLN A 122 4.43 14.87 -6.70
C GLN A 122 4.25 13.73 -7.72
N LEU A 123 3.24 12.87 -7.53
CA LEU A 123 3.01 11.71 -8.39
C LEU A 123 2.61 12.07 -9.83
N ARG A 124 1.96 13.22 -10.05
CA ARG A 124 1.62 13.70 -11.41
C ARG A 124 2.83 14.02 -12.28
N THR A 125 3.94 14.44 -11.66
CA THR A 125 5.15 14.82 -12.39
C THR A 125 6.25 13.77 -12.30
N LEU A 126 6.18 12.88 -11.30
CA LEU A 126 7.16 11.83 -11.11
C LEU A 126 7.16 10.82 -12.26
N LYS A 127 8.36 10.47 -12.71
CA LYS A 127 8.59 9.48 -13.75
C LYS A 127 9.10 8.18 -13.12
N ALA A 128 8.71 7.06 -13.71
CA ALA A 128 9.34 5.77 -13.44
C ALA A 128 10.67 5.64 -14.20
N ASP A 129 11.43 4.59 -13.92
CA ASP A 129 12.74 4.33 -14.52
C ASP A 129 12.71 4.24 -16.06
N ASP A 130 11.56 3.86 -16.63
CA ASP A 130 11.33 3.79 -18.08
C ASP A 130 10.98 5.16 -18.71
N GLY A 131 11.01 6.24 -17.94
CA GLY A 131 10.62 7.59 -18.35
C GLY A 131 9.10 7.81 -18.44
N GLY A 132 8.30 6.77 -18.19
CA GLY A 132 6.84 6.81 -18.15
C GLY A 132 6.30 7.45 -16.87
N SER A 133 4.98 7.63 -16.79
CA SER A 133 4.31 8.09 -15.56
C SER A 133 4.52 7.09 -14.42
N MET A 134 4.89 7.56 -13.23
CA MET A 134 4.96 6.69 -12.04
C MET A 134 3.59 6.04 -11.74
N VAL A 135 2.49 6.74 -11.99
CA VAL A 135 1.15 6.18 -11.72
C VAL A 135 0.78 5.10 -12.74
N ALA A 136 1.17 5.26 -14.01
CA ALA A 136 1.06 4.20 -15.00
C ALA A 136 1.90 2.98 -14.61
N HIS A 137 3.12 3.21 -14.09
CA HIS A 137 3.97 2.13 -13.56
C HIS A 137 3.27 1.38 -12.42
N ILE A 138 2.70 2.08 -11.43
CA ILE A 138 1.96 1.47 -10.31
C ILE A 138 0.82 0.59 -10.85
N ALA A 139 -0.01 1.11 -11.75
CA ALA A 139 -1.13 0.38 -12.32
C ALA A 139 -0.68 -0.86 -13.11
N ARG A 140 0.34 -0.72 -13.97
CA ARG A 140 0.92 -1.83 -14.73
C ARG A 140 1.48 -2.92 -13.82
N THR A 141 2.19 -2.54 -12.75
CA THR A 141 2.75 -3.48 -11.80
C THR A 141 1.66 -4.19 -11.00
N LEU A 142 0.58 -3.50 -10.62
CA LEU A 142 -0.60 -4.10 -10.00
C LEU A 142 -1.20 -5.20 -10.89
N PHE A 143 -1.53 -4.87 -12.14
CA PHE A 143 -2.16 -5.83 -13.05
C PHE A 143 -1.26 -7.02 -13.39
N LYS A 144 0.06 -6.81 -13.44
CA LYS A 144 1.03 -7.88 -13.70
C LYS A 144 1.25 -8.79 -12.50
N ALA A 145 1.30 -8.24 -11.28
CA ALA A 145 1.73 -8.96 -10.09
C ALA A 145 0.57 -9.59 -9.31
N VAL A 146 -0.63 -9.00 -9.38
CA VAL A 146 -1.75 -9.39 -8.51
C VAL A 146 -2.82 -10.13 -9.30
N HIS A 147 -3.00 -11.41 -8.98
CA HIS A 147 -4.13 -12.19 -9.45
C HIS A 147 -5.26 -12.16 -8.40
N ALA A 148 -6.13 -11.15 -8.51
CA ALA A 148 -7.19 -10.86 -7.53
C ALA A 148 -8.08 -12.07 -7.17
N PRO A 149 -8.55 -12.91 -8.12
CA PRO A 149 -9.45 -14.04 -7.83
C PRO A 149 -8.93 -15.01 -6.77
N SER A 150 -7.61 -15.21 -6.71
CA SER A 150 -7.01 -16.14 -5.76
C SER A 150 -6.89 -15.57 -4.33
N HIS A 151 -7.14 -14.26 -4.11
CA HIS A 151 -7.09 -13.62 -2.79
C HIS A 151 -8.43 -13.66 -2.04
N THR A 152 -8.39 -13.36 -0.73
CA THR A 152 -9.60 -13.24 0.10
C THR A 152 -10.50 -12.10 -0.36
N GLN A 153 -11.79 -12.15 -0.01
CA GLN A 153 -12.76 -11.12 -0.39
C GLN A 153 -12.35 -9.70 0.01
N GLN A 154 -11.74 -9.54 1.19
CA GLN A 154 -11.23 -8.26 1.68
C GLN A 154 -10.10 -7.72 0.81
N VAL A 155 -9.12 -8.56 0.46
CA VAL A 155 -7.99 -8.14 -0.39
C VAL A 155 -8.48 -7.80 -1.79
N ARG A 156 -9.41 -8.59 -2.36
CA ARG A 156 -10.03 -8.26 -3.65
C ARG A 156 -10.72 -6.90 -3.62
N LYS A 157 -11.44 -6.59 -2.53
CA LYS A 157 -12.05 -5.26 -2.34
C LYS A 157 -11.00 -4.15 -2.37
N CYS A 158 -9.89 -4.31 -1.64
CA CYS A 158 -8.81 -3.32 -1.63
C CYS A 158 -8.24 -3.08 -3.04
N VAL A 159 -7.99 -4.16 -3.79
CA VAL A 159 -7.50 -4.08 -5.18
C VAL A 159 -8.48 -3.31 -6.05
N LEU A 160 -9.78 -3.64 -5.99
CA LEU A 160 -10.83 -2.94 -6.74
C LEU A 160 -10.93 -1.45 -6.37
N ASP A 161 -10.81 -1.12 -5.09
CA ASP A 161 -10.79 0.28 -4.64
C ASP A 161 -9.59 1.06 -5.20
N LEU A 162 -8.42 0.43 -5.30
CA LEU A 162 -7.24 1.04 -5.92
C LEU A 162 -7.44 1.23 -7.42
N VAL A 163 -7.98 0.24 -8.13
CA VAL A 163 -8.29 0.37 -9.56
C VAL A 163 -9.29 1.50 -9.80
N ARG A 164 -10.36 1.56 -9.01
CA ARG A 164 -11.31 2.67 -9.08
C ARG A 164 -10.62 4.02 -8.85
N CYS A 165 -9.78 4.13 -7.82
CA CYS A 165 -9.00 5.35 -7.56
C CYS A 165 -8.13 5.75 -8.76
N LEU A 166 -7.48 4.80 -9.41
CA LEU A 166 -6.64 5.04 -10.59
C LEU A 166 -7.48 5.55 -11.77
N LEU A 167 -8.64 4.96 -12.03
CA LEU A 167 -9.51 5.36 -13.13
C LEU A 167 -10.19 6.72 -12.88
N GLU A 168 -10.69 6.95 -11.67
CA GLU A 168 -11.44 8.17 -11.34
C GLU A 168 -10.55 9.40 -11.13
N GLN A 169 -9.37 9.23 -10.53
CA GLN A 169 -8.53 10.38 -10.11
C GLN A 169 -7.24 10.53 -10.92
N TRP A 170 -6.84 9.48 -11.64
CA TRP A 170 -5.56 9.38 -12.35
C TRP A 170 -5.71 8.95 -13.81
N GLY A 171 -6.91 9.12 -14.37
CA GLY A 171 -7.25 8.76 -15.74
C GLY A 171 -6.22 9.20 -16.80
N PRO A 172 -5.78 10.47 -16.82
CA PRO A 172 -4.77 10.94 -17.77
C PRO A 172 -3.44 10.17 -17.69
N GLU A 173 -3.00 9.85 -16.48
CA GLU A 173 -1.75 9.14 -16.24
C GLU A 173 -1.86 7.66 -16.65
N VAL A 174 -2.96 6.98 -16.31
CA VAL A 174 -3.13 5.56 -16.62
C VAL A 174 -3.58 5.30 -18.07
N ALA A 175 -4.14 6.30 -18.76
CA ALA A 175 -4.50 6.20 -20.17
C ALA A 175 -3.30 5.82 -21.08
N ALA A 176 -2.08 6.14 -20.66
CA ALA A 176 -0.85 5.75 -21.36
C ALA A 176 -0.65 4.22 -21.45
N LEU A 177 -1.35 3.43 -20.64
CA LEU A 177 -1.31 1.96 -20.71
C LEU A 177 -2.11 1.39 -21.88
N GLY A 178 -3.03 2.15 -22.48
CA GLY A 178 -3.82 1.70 -23.64
C GLY A 178 -4.59 0.41 -23.36
N GLU A 179 -4.46 -0.58 -24.26
CA GLU A 179 -5.14 -1.88 -24.16
C GLU A 179 -4.81 -2.63 -22.86
N ALA A 180 -3.57 -2.53 -22.37
CA ALA A 180 -3.15 -3.18 -21.14
C ALA A 180 -3.92 -2.68 -19.90
N LEU A 181 -4.48 -1.45 -19.94
CA LEU A 181 -5.39 -0.98 -18.90
C LEU A 181 -6.67 -1.79 -18.88
N GLY A 182 -7.28 -2.00 -20.05
CA GLY A 182 -8.53 -2.76 -20.18
C GLY A 182 -8.35 -4.22 -19.79
N GLU A 183 -7.28 -4.87 -20.27
CA GLU A 183 -6.94 -6.24 -19.90
C GLU A 183 -6.70 -6.40 -18.39
N GLY A 184 -5.98 -5.45 -17.79
CA GLY A 184 -5.72 -5.42 -16.36
C GLY A 184 -6.98 -5.28 -15.52
N VAL A 185 -7.88 -4.35 -15.90
CA VAL A 185 -9.18 -4.17 -15.25
C VAL A 185 -10.04 -5.43 -15.37
N LEU A 186 -10.07 -6.07 -16.54
CA LEU A 186 -10.78 -7.33 -16.73
C LEU A 186 -10.22 -8.43 -15.81
N SER A 187 -8.90 -8.59 -15.77
CA SER A 187 -8.25 -9.64 -14.98
C SER A 187 -8.53 -9.52 -13.47
N VAL A 188 -8.56 -8.30 -12.92
CA VAL A 188 -8.81 -8.12 -11.47
C VAL A 188 -10.29 -8.17 -11.09
N THR A 189 -11.20 -8.05 -12.06
CA THR A 189 -12.65 -8.15 -11.85
C THR A 189 -13.19 -9.54 -12.17
N GLU A 190 -12.39 -10.38 -12.83
CA GLU A 190 -12.75 -11.75 -13.20
C GLU A 190 -13.14 -12.58 -11.96
N GLU A 191 -14.07 -13.52 -12.16
CA GLU A 191 -14.55 -14.45 -11.13
C GLU A 191 -15.07 -13.83 -9.82
N GLU A 192 -15.31 -12.52 -9.75
CA GLU A 192 -15.85 -11.92 -8.52
C GLU A 192 -17.30 -12.39 -8.28
N ARG A 193 -17.57 -12.80 -7.03
CA ARG A 193 -18.87 -13.35 -6.62
C ARG A 193 -19.44 -12.64 -5.40
N ASP A 194 -18.64 -11.89 -4.66
CA ASP A 194 -19.12 -11.13 -3.51
C ASP A 194 -19.95 -9.92 -3.99
N PRO A 195 -21.21 -9.74 -3.55
CA PRO A 195 -22.06 -8.65 -4.03
C PRO A 195 -21.47 -7.25 -3.80
N ARG A 196 -20.70 -7.04 -2.72
CA ARG A 196 -20.12 -5.72 -2.41
C ARG A 196 -18.99 -5.40 -3.37
N ASN A 197 -18.19 -6.41 -3.73
CA ASN A 197 -17.11 -6.26 -4.70
C ASN A 197 -17.66 -6.18 -6.13
N LEU A 198 -18.74 -6.90 -6.46
CA LEU A 198 -19.43 -6.79 -7.75
C LEU A 198 -19.95 -5.38 -8.02
N LEU A 199 -20.50 -4.69 -7.01
CA LEU A 199 -20.90 -3.30 -7.15
C LEU A 199 -19.73 -2.37 -7.51
N LEU A 200 -18.54 -2.63 -6.96
CA LEU A 200 -17.32 -1.90 -7.33
C LEU A 200 -16.87 -2.23 -8.75
N ALA A 201 -16.87 -3.50 -9.14
CA ALA A 201 -16.54 -3.94 -10.48
C ALA A 201 -17.46 -3.30 -11.54
N PHE A 202 -18.77 -3.28 -11.30
CA PHE A 202 -19.72 -2.61 -12.19
C PHE A 202 -19.55 -1.09 -12.24
N ALA A 203 -19.10 -0.46 -11.16
CA ALA A 203 -18.80 0.97 -11.17
C ALA A 203 -17.56 1.30 -12.02
N ILE A 204 -16.57 0.39 -12.03
CA ILE A 204 -15.34 0.51 -12.82
C ILE A 204 -15.61 0.33 -14.33
N SER A 205 -16.54 -0.57 -14.70
CA SER A 205 -16.83 -0.92 -16.11
C SER A 205 -17.89 -0.03 -16.79
N LYS A 206 -18.24 1.12 -16.19
CA LYS A 206 -19.16 2.10 -16.80
C LYS A 206 -18.42 3.04 -17.74
#